data_AF-A0A958FTU9-F1
#
_entry.id   AF-A0A958FTU9-F1
#
_cell.length_a   1.000
_cell.length_b   1.000
_cell.length_c   1.000
_cell.angle_alpha   90.00
_cell.angle_beta   90.00
_cell.angle_gamma   90.00
#
_symmetry.space_group_name_H-M   'P 1'
#
loop_
_entity.id
_entity.type
_entity.pdbx_description
1 polymer ?
#
loop_
_entity_poly.entity_id
_entity_poly.type
_entity_poly.pdbx_seq_one_letter_code
_entity_poly.pdbx_strand_id
1 'polypeptide(L)'
;NLRVIAVGEGRNDEMFDFGWIEDMRTKRRIWQMDYRKTTHAGGADKNRQAEEVINFAPGTYTLYYRTDDSHAYRDWNSRAPYRPERWGIALFPVDDDKPKGLHVLPGIPRAPEIRDLPNENVVAQIIEVHDDEHIRKTFRLNRETLMMVYAIGEGDDEMYDYGWIENRNTRETVWRMEYQKTEQAGGADKNRLCRETILLPAGEYVLHYLTDGSHSFEEWNARPPRDRFNYGITLYELERH
;
A
#
# COMPACT_ATOMS: atom_id res chain seq x y z
N ASN A 1 19.07 9.12 12.41
CA ASN A 1 18.56 10.30 11.68
C ASN A 1 18.57 10.00 10.19
N LEU A 2 17.55 10.41 9.46
CA LEU A 2 17.52 10.38 8.00
C LEU A 2 17.18 11.77 7.49
N ARG A 3 17.79 12.15 6.38
CA ARG A 3 17.45 13.35 5.64
C ARG A 3 16.35 13.04 4.63
N VAL A 4 15.23 13.73 4.73
CA VAL A 4 14.21 13.72 3.69
C VAL A 4 14.53 14.80 2.68
N ILE A 5 14.44 14.45 1.40
CA ILE A 5 14.45 15.41 0.29
C ILE A 5 13.16 15.15 -0.49
N ALA A 6 12.33 16.17 -0.61
CA ALA A 6 11.09 16.12 -1.39
C ALA A 6 11.02 17.30 -2.34
N VAL A 7 10.62 17.05 -3.58
CA VAL A 7 10.36 18.06 -4.59
C VAL A 7 8.95 17.85 -5.11
N GLY A 8 8.21 18.92 -5.32
CA GLY A 8 6.83 18.87 -5.79
C GLY A 8 6.30 20.24 -6.16
N GLU A 9 4.98 20.34 -6.29
CA GLU A 9 4.27 21.54 -6.72
C GLU A 9 3.52 22.17 -5.56
N GLY A 10 3.65 23.48 -5.41
CA GLY A 10 2.89 24.25 -4.43
C GLY A 10 2.71 25.70 -4.84
N ARG A 11 1.57 26.30 -4.47
CA ARG A 11 1.25 27.72 -4.66
C ARG A 11 0.21 28.15 -3.62
N ASN A 12 0.17 29.45 -3.31
CA ASN A 12 -0.83 30.04 -2.40
C ASN A 12 -0.94 29.32 -1.04
N ASP A 13 0.20 29.04 -0.40
CA ASP A 13 0.27 28.31 0.89
C ASP A 13 -0.21 26.84 0.86
N GLU A 14 -0.39 26.27 -0.33
CA GLU A 14 -0.87 24.89 -0.52
C GLU A 14 0.13 24.06 -1.34
N MET A 15 0.19 22.75 -1.05
CA MET A 15 0.95 21.75 -1.81
C MET A 15 -0.01 20.86 -2.62
N PHE A 16 0.31 20.64 -3.89
CA PHE A 16 -0.45 19.86 -4.87
C PHE A 16 0.22 18.50 -5.10
N ASP A 17 1.50 18.54 -5.48
CA ASP A 17 2.37 17.36 -5.50
C ASP A 17 3.27 17.35 -4.27
N PHE A 18 3.17 16.32 -3.44
CA PHE A 18 3.97 16.24 -2.23
C PHE A 18 4.11 14.84 -1.64
N GLY A 19 5.12 14.69 -0.79
CA GLY A 19 5.34 13.49 0.00
C GLY A 19 5.00 13.65 1.48
N TRP A 20 4.79 12.52 2.13
CA TRP A 20 4.68 12.40 3.58
C TRP A 20 5.22 11.05 4.06
N ILE A 21 5.45 10.95 5.37
CA ILE A 21 5.97 9.75 6.02
C ILE A 21 5.03 9.36 7.16
N GLU A 22 4.67 8.09 7.22
CA GLU A 22 3.74 7.56 8.22
C GLU A 22 4.37 6.39 8.98
N ASP A 23 4.16 6.36 10.29
CA ASP A 23 4.46 5.20 11.13
C ASP A 23 3.39 4.12 10.90
N MET A 24 3.80 2.93 10.43
CA MET A 24 2.84 1.90 9.99
C MET A 24 1.95 1.37 11.11
N ARG A 25 2.46 1.39 12.35
CA ARG A 25 1.76 0.87 13.53
C ARG A 25 0.71 1.85 14.04
N THR A 26 1.08 3.12 14.14
CA THR A 26 0.22 4.16 14.73
C THR A 26 -0.62 4.91 13.69
N LYS A 27 -0.30 4.74 12.40
CA LYS A 27 -0.85 5.50 11.27
C LYS A 27 -0.65 7.01 11.41
N ARG A 28 0.28 7.44 12.27
CA ARG A 28 0.58 8.85 12.48
C ARG A 28 1.55 9.32 11.42
N ARG A 29 1.19 10.43 10.76
CA ARG A 29 2.09 11.17 9.88
C ARG A 29 3.17 11.83 10.72
N ILE A 30 4.42 11.36 10.57
CA ILE A 30 5.57 11.88 11.33
C ILE A 30 6.27 13.04 10.60
N TRP A 31 6.04 13.15 9.29
CA TRP A 31 6.51 14.26 8.46
C TRP A 31 5.61 14.44 7.24
N GLN A 32 5.48 15.69 6.79
CA GLN A 32 4.80 16.07 5.54
C GLN A 32 5.53 17.25 4.93
N MET A 33 5.61 17.30 3.60
CA MET A 33 6.04 18.50 2.91
C MET A 33 5.01 19.62 3.11
N ASP A 34 5.44 20.68 3.80
CA ASP A 34 4.64 21.88 4.09
C ASP A 34 5.13 23.03 3.21
N TYR A 35 4.23 23.67 2.46
CA TYR A 35 4.57 24.78 1.58
C TYR A 35 5.41 25.86 2.29
N ARG A 36 5.05 26.21 3.52
CA ARG A 36 5.72 27.27 4.30
C ARG A 36 7.15 26.91 4.71
N LYS A 37 7.48 25.61 4.68
CA LYS A 37 8.82 25.09 4.99
C LYS A 37 9.62 24.72 3.75
N THR A 38 9.10 25.00 2.56
CA THR A 38 9.79 24.72 1.29
C THR A 38 10.50 25.96 0.76
N THR A 39 11.50 25.73 -0.08
CA THR A 39 12.14 26.76 -0.91
C THR A 39 11.80 26.55 -2.38
N HIS A 40 12.05 27.55 -3.22
CA HIS A 40 11.85 27.45 -4.67
C HIS A 40 12.86 26.46 -5.29
N ALA A 41 12.37 25.51 -6.09
CA ALA A 41 13.19 24.43 -6.67
C ALA A 41 13.75 24.72 -8.09
N GLY A 42 13.58 25.96 -8.56
CA GLY A 42 13.96 26.39 -9.91
C GLY A 42 12.86 26.16 -10.94
N GLY A 43 13.01 26.71 -12.14
CA GLY A 43 11.99 26.58 -13.18
C GLY A 43 10.78 27.47 -12.92
N ALA A 44 9.58 26.89 -12.99
CA ALA A 44 8.33 27.57 -12.69
C ALA A 44 8.19 27.93 -11.20
N ASP A 45 7.55 29.07 -10.89
CA ASP A 45 7.39 29.62 -9.53
C ASP A 45 6.74 28.64 -8.53
N LYS A 46 5.98 27.68 -9.05
CA LYS A 46 5.27 26.66 -8.26
C LYS A 46 6.12 25.44 -7.89
N ASN A 47 7.35 25.34 -8.40
CA ASN A 47 8.24 24.24 -8.06
C ASN A 47 8.82 24.45 -6.66
N ARG A 48 8.53 23.53 -5.75
CA ARG A 48 8.91 23.60 -4.34
C ARG A 48 9.82 22.44 -3.98
N GLN A 49 10.75 22.69 -3.06
CA GLN A 49 11.59 21.65 -2.47
C GLN A 49 11.66 21.78 -0.95
N ALA A 50 11.71 20.65 -0.26
CA ALA A 50 11.98 20.54 1.17
C ALA A 50 13.18 19.62 1.39
N GLU A 51 14.07 20.03 2.29
CA GLU A 51 15.19 19.23 2.77
C GLU A 51 15.23 19.34 4.30
N GLU A 52 14.93 18.25 5.00
CA GLU A 52 14.85 18.23 6.47
C GLU A 52 15.52 16.99 7.04
N VAL A 53 16.07 17.08 8.25
CA VAL A 53 16.59 15.93 8.98
C VAL A 53 15.56 15.48 10.01
N ILE A 54 15.11 14.24 9.88
CA ILE A 54 14.12 13.63 10.75
C ILE A 54 14.83 12.61 11.66
N ASN A 55 14.51 12.68 12.95
CA ASN A 55 14.86 11.63 13.90
C ASN A 55 13.76 10.56 13.89
N PHE A 56 14.11 9.35 13.47
CA PHE A 56 13.21 8.20 13.48
C PHE A 56 13.44 7.41 14.76
N ALA A 57 12.35 7.08 15.45
CA ALA A 57 12.38 5.98 16.40
C ALA A 57 12.54 4.65 15.64
N PRO A 58 13.02 3.58 16.28
CA PRO A 58 12.96 2.25 15.68
C PRO A 58 11.52 1.87 15.33
N GLY A 59 11.29 1.40 14.11
CA GLY A 59 9.97 1.00 13.63
C GLY A 59 9.91 0.90 12.11
N THR A 60 8.72 0.55 11.62
CA THR A 60 8.42 0.44 10.19
C THR A 60 7.61 1.63 9.72
N TYR A 61 8.05 2.24 8.62
CA TYR A 61 7.50 3.48 8.10
C TYR A 61 7.18 3.34 6.61
N THR A 62 6.08 3.96 6.19
CA THR A 62 5.73 4.08 4.78
C THR A 62 6.08 5.48 4.29
N LEU A 63 6.78 5.54 3.16
CA LEU A 63 7.07 6.76 2.42
C LEU A 63 6.04 6.92 1.31
N TYR A 64 5.27 8.00 1.36
CA TYR A 64 4.21 8.29 0.39
C TYR A 64 4.58 9.49 -0.49
N TYR A 65 4.07 9.48 -1.72
CA TYR A 65 4.08 10.63 -2.61
C TYR A 65 2.78 10.66 -3.43
N ARG A 66 2.23 11.86 -3.64
CA ARG A 66 1.02 12.09 -4.44
C ARG A 66 1.28 13.17 -5.47
N THR A 67 0.76 12.96 -6.68
CA THR A 67 0.70 13.95 -7.76
C THR A 67 -0.75 14.18 -8.20
N ASP A 68 -1.11 15.40 -8.59
CA ASP A 68 -2.46 15.74 -9.04
C ASP A 68 -2.54 16.13 -10.53
N ASP A 69 -2.05 15.25 -11.42
CA ASP A 69 -2.28 15.26 -12.89
C ASP A 69 -1.98 16.58 -13.64
N SER A 70 -1.38 17.57 -12.98
CA SER A 70 -1.02 18.86 -13.57
C SER A 70 0.49 18.98 -13.83
N HIS A 71 1.32 18.15 -13.19
CA HIS A 71 2.77 17.98 -13.39
C HIS A 71 3.19 16.52 -13.16
N ALA A 72 3.62 15.83 -14.21
CA ALA A 72 4.18 14.48 -14.09
C ALA A 72 5.63 14.44 -14.60
N TYR A 73 6.45 13.56 -14.01
CA TYR A 73 7.79 13.28 -14.51
C TYR A 73 7.72 12.86 -16.00
N ARG A 74 8.33 13.69 -16.86
CA ARG A 74 8.39 13.61 -18.35
C ARG A 74 7.24 14.25 -19.14
N ASP A 75 6.28 14.92 -18.50
CA ASP A 75 5.23 15.65 -19.21
C ASP A 75 5.00 17.04 -18.56
N TRP A 76 5.87 17.98 -18.90
CA TRP A 76 5.91 19.31 -18.29
C TRP A 76 5.04 20.29 -19.08
N ASN A 77 4.03 20.89 -18.45
CA ASN A 77 3.31 22.03 -19.06
C ASN A 77 4.03 23.38 -18.86
N SER A 78 5.14 23.41 -18.11
CA SER A 78 5.95 24.61 -17.83
C SER A 78 7.42 24.27 -17.50
N ARG A 79 8.26 25.25 -17.15
CA ARG A 79 9.72 25.04 -16.98
C ARG A 79 10.02 24.11 -15.79
N ALA A 80 10.71 23.02 -16.10
CA ALA A 80 11.16 22.02 -15.12
C ALA A 80 12.05 22.62 -14.01
N PRO A 81 12.07 22.01 -12.81
CA PRO A 81 12.97 22.41 -11.72
C PRO A 81 14.43 22.16 -12.09
N TYR A 82 15.37 22.68 -11.30
CA TYR A 82 16.81 22.53 -11.57
C TYR A 82 17.28 21.07 -11.60
N ARG A 83 16.58 20.18 -10.88
CA ARG A 83 16.84 18.74 -10.78
C ARG A 83 15.53 17.95 -10.98
N PRO A 84 15.03 17.83 -12.23
CA PRO A 84 13.76 17.19 -12.52
C PRO A 84 13.73 15.69 -12.15
N GLU A 85 14.89 15.04 -12.08
CA GLU A 85 15.05 13.66 -11.63
C GLU A 85 14.70 13.45 -10.15
N ARG A 86 14.53 14.53 -9.38
CA ARG A 86 14.20 14.49 -7.95
C ARG A 86 12.71 14.75 -7.66
N TRP A 87 11.86 14.92 -8.69
CA TRP A 87 10.41 15.05 -8.48
C TRP A 87 9.89 13.80 -7.79
N GLY A 88 9.38 13.96 -6.57
CA GLY A 88 9.18 12.84 -5.67
C GLY A 88 9.72 13.11 -4.28
N ILE A 89 9.98 12.02 -3.56
CA ILE A 89 10.50 12.04 -2.19
C ILE A 89 11.54 10.94 -2.04
N ALA A 90 12.61 11.24 -1.30
CA ALA A 90 13.67 10.30 -1.00
C ALA A 90 14.18 10.49 0.44
N LEU A 91 14.66 9.40 1.03
CA LEU A 91 15.33 9.39 2.32
C LEU A 91 16.80 9.05 2.13
N PHE A 92 17.69 9.83 2.74
CA PHE A 92 19.12 9.64 2.73
C PHE A 92 19.64 9.49 4.16
N PRO A 93 20.61 8.60 4.41
CA PRO A 93 21.47 8.71 5.58
C PRO A 93 22.01 10.14 5.76
N VAL A 94 22.06 10.64 7.00
CA VAL A 94 22.63 11.97 7.27
C VAL A 94 24.15 11.96 7.18
N ASP A 95 24.76 10.83 7.53
CA ASP A 95 26.19 10.55 7.42
C ASP A 95 26.45 9.60 6.23
N ASP A 96 27.68 9.52 5.74
CA ASP A 96 28.05 8.66 4.60
C ASP A 96 27.84 7.15 4.89
N ASP A 97 27.69 6.79 6.18
CA ASP A 97 27.31 5.45 6.60
C ASP A 97 25.79 5.30 6.64
N LYS A 98 25.27 4.30 5.90
CA LYS A 98 23.89 3.85 6.07
C LYS A 98 23.65 3.52 7.55
N PRO A 99 22.57 4.01 8.20
CA PRO A 99 22.29 3.66 9.58
C PRO A 99 22.23 2.14 9.72
N LYS A 100 22.96 1.60 10.69
CA LYS A 100 22.88 0.18 11.03
C LYS A 100 21.42 -0.15 11.36
N GLY A 101 20.82 -1.10 10.63
CA GLY A 101 19.41 -1.49 10.79
C GLY A 101 18.41 -0.76 9.89
N LEU A 102 18.85 0.08 8.93
CA LEU A 102 17.96 0.58 7.88
C LEU A 102 17.75 -0.51 6.82
N HIS A 103 16.53 -1.04 6.77
CA HIS A 103 16.09 -1.99 5.74
C HIS A 103 15.05 -1.30 4.84
N VAL A 104 15.32 -1.23 3.53
CA VAL A 104 14.34 -0.77 2.55
C VAL A 104 13.48 -1.97 2.19
N LEU A 105 12.22 -1.91 2.60
CA LEU A 105 11.24 -2.93 2.29
C LEU A 105 10.62 -2.63 0.91
N PRO A 106 10.13 -3.65 0.19
CA PRO A 106 9.48 -3.43 -1.10
C PRO A 106 8.35 -2.41 -0.94
N GLY A 107 8.50 -1.25 -1.55
CA GLY A 107 7.54 -0.15 -1.45
C GLY A 107 6.29 -0.37 -2.32
N ILE A 108 5.21 0.33 -1.96
CA ILE A 108 3.88 0.28 -2.62
C ILE A 108 3.77 1.19 -3.88
N PRO A 109 4.65 1.06 -4.90
CA PRO A 109 4.17 1.26 -6.28
C PRO A 109 4.20 -0.05 -7.07
N ARG A 110 4.96 -1.01 -6.55
CA ARG A 110 5.06 -2.39 -6.95
C ARG A 110 5.32 -3.15 -5.65
N ALA A 111 4.24 -3.50 -4.95
CA ALA A 111 4.25 -4.82 -4.33
C ALA A 111 4.94 -5.76 -5.34
N PRO A 112 5.94 -6.59 -4.96
CA PRO A 112 6.40 -7.61 -5.89
C PRO A 112 5.16 -8.17 -6.58
N GLU A 113 5.16 -8.26 -7.92
CA GLU A 113 4.05 -8.97 -8.54
C GLU A 113 4.00 -10.29 -7.77
N ILE A 114 2.84 -10.80 -7.36
CA ILE A 114 2.82 -12.04 -6.54
C ILE A 114 3.69 -13.14 -7.15
N ARG A 115 3.81 -13.11 -8.48
CA ARG A 115 4.69 -13.95 -9.29
C ARG A 115 6.15 -13.94 -8.81
N ASP A 116 6.61 -12.85 -8.22
CA ASP A 116 7.93 -12.64 -7.63
C ASP A 116 8.01 -13.06 -6.15
N LEU A 117 6.87 -13.27 -5.47
CA LEU A 117 6.83 -13.82 -4.11
C LEU A 117 6.76 -15.35 -4.17
N PRO A 118 7.79 -16.07 -3.71
CA PRO A 118 7.76 -17.52 -3.75
C PRO A 118 6.72 -18.07 -2.77
N ASN A 119 6.16 -19.25 -3.08
CA ASN A 119 5.14 -19.91 -2.25
C ASN A 119 5.57 -20.13 -0.79
N GLU A 120 6.87 -20.18 -0.52
CA GLU A 120 7.41 -20.28 0.84
C GLU A 120 7.06 -19.06 1.70
N ASN A 121 6.81 -17.89 1.11
CA ASN A 121 6.42 -16.70 1.84
C ASN A 121 4.94 -16.74 2.28
N VAL A 122 4.14 -17.70 1.81
CA VAL A 122 2.73 -17.81 2.19
C VAL A 122 2.61 -18.23 3.65
N VAL A 123 2.01 -17.36 4.46
CA VAL A 123 1.72 -17.61 5.89
C VAL A 123 0.34 -18.26 6.05
N ALA A 124 -0.65 -17.75 5.31
CA ALA A 124 -2.00 -18.28 5.27
C ALA A 124 -2.64 -17.97 3.93
N GLN A 125 -3.56 -18.85 3.51
CA GLN A 125 -4.21 -18.76 2.21
C GLN A 125 -5.56 -19.47 2.25
N ILE A 126 -6.55 -18.84 1.61
CA ILE A 126 -7.87 -19.34 1.28
C ILE A 126 -8.09 -18.94 -0.19
N ILE A 127 -8.03 -19.89 -1.12
CA ILE A 127 -8.16 -19.63 -2.56
C ILE A 127 -9.07 -20.68 -3.20
N GLU A 128 -9.45 -20.45 -4.46
CA GLU A 128 -10.37 -21.31 -5.21
C GLU A 128 -11.72 -21.44 -4.49
N VAL A 129 -12.15 -20.35 -3.84
CA VAL A 129 -13.41 -20.29 -3.10
C VAL A 129 -14.59 -20.31 -4.08
N HIS A 130 -15.62 -21.07 -3.73
CA HIS A 130 -16.86 -21.18 -4.50
C HIS A 130 -17.97 -20.28 -3.94
N ASP A 131 -19.12 -20.25 -4.61
CA ASP A 131 -20.29 -19.48 -4.21
C ASP A 131 -20.85 -19.98 -2.85
N ASP A 132 -21.39 -19.06 -2.05
CA ASP A 132 -22.01 -19.32 -0.74
C ASP A 132 -21.08 -19.98 0.31
N GLU A 133 -19.79 -19.67 0.28
CA GLU A 133 -18.79 -20.23 1.20
C GLU A 133 -18.32 -19.20 2.25
N HIS A 134 -18.21 -19.64 3.50
CA HIS A 134 -17.48 -18.94 4.56
C HIS A 134 -16.33 -19.78 5.06
N ILE A 135 -15.12 -19.51 4.55
CA ILE A 135 -13.91 -20.25 4.90
C ILE A 135 -13.09 -19.46 5.93
N ARG A 136 -12.46 -20.18 6.85
CA ARG A 136 -11.59 -19.61 7.89
C ARG A 136 -10.33 -20.43 8.10
N LYS A 137 -9.19 -19.77 8.31
CA LYS A 137 -7.89 -20.40 8.56
C LYS A 137 -7.15 -19.66 9.67
N THR A 138 -6.76 -20.38 10.72
CA THR A 138 -5.97 -19.81 11.82
C THR A 138 -4.48 -19.80 11.46
N PHE A 139 -3.78 -18.73 11.79
CA PHE A 139 -2.32 -18.65 11.70
C PHE A 139 -1.75 -17.90 12.91
N ARG A 140 -0.43 -18.03 13.11
CA ARG A 140 0.26 -17.46 14.26
C ARG A 140 1.56 -16.79 13.83
N LEU A 141 1.80 -15.60 14.34
CA LEU A 141 3.02 -14.82 14.14
C LEU A 141 3.82 -14.79 15.44
N ASN A 142 5.10 -15.13 15.37
CA ASN A 142 6.01 -15.15 16.53
C ASN A 142 6.62 -13.78 16.84
N ARG A 143 6.51 -12.85 15.89
CA ARG A 143 7.09 -11.51 15.93
C ARG A 143 6.18 -10.58 15.14
N GLU A 144 6.43 -9.28 15.26
CA GLU A 144 5.83 -8.31 14.35
C GLU A 144 6.32 -8.60 12.94
N THR A 145 5.38 -8.76 12.00
CA THR A 145 5.68 -9.19 10.64
C THR A 145 5.01 -8.25 9.65
N LEU A 146 5.78 -7.78 8.68
CA LEU A 146 5.26 -7.07 7.51
C LEU A 146 4.69 -8.09 6.52
N MET A 147 3.40 -7.93 6.20
CA MET A 147 2.64 -8.86 5.37
C MET A 147 2.10 -8.15 4.14
N MET A 148 2.16 -8.81 2.98
CA MET A 148 1.37 -8.45 1.80
C MET A 148 0.07 -9.24 1.83
N VAL A 149 -1.05 -8.51 1.80
CA VAL A 149 -2.37 -9.07 1.54
C VAL A 149 -2.62 -9.04 0.05
N TYR A 150 -2.93 -10.20 -0.51
CA TYR A 150 -3.46 -10.34 -1.85
C TYR A 150 -4.85 -10.93 -1.80
N ALA A 151 -5.86 -10.18 -2.24
CA ALA A 151 -7.22 -10.68 -2.26
C ALA A 151 -7.90 -10.36 -3.59
N ILE A 152 -8.60 -11.35 -4.15
CA ILE A 152 -9.47 -11.19 -5.31
C ILE A 152 -10.87 -11.57 -4.88
N GLY A 153 -11.84 -10.73 -5.18
CA GLY A 153 -13.26 -10.97 -4.91
C GLY A 153 -14.17 -10.20 -5.87
N GLU A 154 -15.40 -9.95 -5.46
CA GLU A 154 -16.43 -9.27 -6.23
C GLU A 154 -17.04 -8.10 -5.45
N GLY A 155 -17.36 -7.02 -6.14
CA GLY A 155 -17.94 -5.83 -5.54
C GLY A 155 -18.33 -4.76 -6.56
N ASP A 156 -19.36 -4.00 -6.25
CA ASP A 156 -19.82 -2.80 -6.97
C ASP A 156 -20.30 -1.77 -5.94
N ASP A 157 -19.54 -0.68 -5.76
CA ASP A 157 -19.60 0.29 -4.65
C ASP A 157 -19.36 -0.26 -3.22
N GLU A 158 -19.63 -1.54 -2.99
CA GLU A 158 -19.27 -2.30 -1.80
C GLU A 158 -18.71 -3.68 -2.16
N MET A 159 -18.21 -4.43 -1.17
CA MET A 159 -17.66 -5.78 -1.40
C MET A 159 -18.71 -6.84 -1.07
N TYR A 160 -18.91 -7.78 -1.98
CA TYR A 160 -19.78 -8.95 -1.84
C TYR A 160 -18.93 -10.17 -1.43
N ASP A 161 -17.89 -10.45 -2.21
CA ASP A 161 -16.92 -11.51 -1.92
C ASP A 161 -15.64 -10.88 -1.42
N TYR A 162 -15.26 -11.16 -0.17
CA TYR A 162 -14.13 -10.50 0.45
C TYR A 162 -13.50 -11.25 1.62
N GLY A 163 -12.25 -10.88 1.91
CA GLY A 163 -11.49 -11.37 3.05
C GLY A 163 -11.36 -10.35 4.18
N TRP A 164 -11.14 -10.85 5.40
CA TRP A 164 -10.71 -10.04 6.54
C TRP A 164 -9.82 -10.87 7.48
N ILE A 165 -9.10 -10.16 8.36
CA ILE A 165 -8.24 -10.75 9.37
C ILE A 165 -8.76 -10.35 10.74
N GLU A 166 -9.03 -11.33 11.58
CA GLU A 166 -9.47 -11.16 12.97
C GLU A 166 -8.33 -11.52 13.93
N ASN A 167 -8.10 -10.69 14.94
CA ASN A 167 -7.27 -11.08 16.07
C ASN A 167 -8.02 -12.12 16.90
N ARG A 168 -7.45 -13.32 17.05
CA ARG A 168 -8.14 -14.46 17.68
C ARG A 168 -8.47 -14.22 19.16
N ASN A 169 -7.65 -13.44 19.86
CA ASN A 169 -7.80 -13.20 21.29
C ASN A 169 -8.78 -12.05 21.56
N THR A 170 -8.66 -10.94 20.83
CA THR A 170 -9.52 -9.75 21.04
C THR A 170 -10.82 -9.80 20.24
N ARG A 171 -10.91 -10.68 19.23
CA ARG A 171 -12.00 -10.75 18.25
C ARG A 171 -12.14 -9.50 17.39
N GLU A 172 -11.15 -8.63 17.40
CA GLU A 172 -11.17 -7.41 16.60
C GLU A 172 -10.74 -7.72 15.16
N THR A 173 -11.49 -7.18 14.19
CA THR A 173 -11.05 -7.15 12.80
C THR A 173 -9.91 -6.15 12.67
N VAL A 174 -8.69 -6.65 12.42
CA VAL A 174 -7.47 -5.84 12.30
C VAL A 174 -7.19 -5.41 10.86
N TRP A 175 -7.84 -6.05 9.89
CA TRP A 175 -7.82 -5.67 8.48
C TRP A 175 -9.06 -6.24 7.77
N ARG A 176 -9.60 -5.51 6.79
CA ARG A 176 -10.71 -5.94 5.94
C ARG A 176 -10.52 -5.39 4.53
N MET A 177 -10.86 -6.20 3.52
CA MET A 177 -10.92 -5.74 2.13
C MET A 177 -12.10 -4.78 1.95
N GLU A 178 -11.81 -3.55 1.52
CA GLU A 178 -12.78 -2.47 1.30
C GLU A 178 -12.81 -2.09 -0.18
N TYR A 179 -13.99 -1.90 -0.75
CA TYR A 179 -14.16 -1.62 -2.18
C TYR A 179 -13.30 -0.44 -2.65
N GLN A 180 -13.26 0.64 -1.87
CA GLN A 180 -12.50 1.86 -2.19
C GLN A 180 -10.98 1.65 -2.21
N LYS A 181 -10.48 0.55 -1.66
CA LYS A 181 -9.06 0.16 -1.63
C LYS A 181 -8.73 -0.94 -2.64
N THR A 182 -9.63 -1.18 -3.61
CA THR A 182 -9.44 -2.18 -4.65
C THR A 182 -9.29 -1.56 -6.03
N GLU A 183 -8.66 -2.30 -6.93
CA GLU A 183 -8.65 -2.04 -8.36
C GLU A 183 -9.40 -3.14 -9.13
N GLN A 184 -9.61 -2.96 -10.42
CA GLN A 184 -10.22 -3.99 -11.27
C GLN A 184 -9.27 -5.19 -11.44
N ALA A 185 -9.76 -6.40 -11.14
CA ALA A 185 -9.01 -7.65 -11.33
C ALA A 185 -8.98 -8.15 -12.79
N GLY A 186 -9.61 -7.41 -13.70
CA GLY A 186 -9.88 -7.79 -15.09
C GLY A 186 -11.03 -8.78 -15.22
N GLY A 187 -11.42 -9.10 -16.46
CA GLY A 187 -12.66 -9.84 -16.70
C GLY A 187 -13.86 -8.89 -16.60
N ALA A 188 -14.84 -9.22 -15.76
CA ALA A 188 -15.99 -8.37 -15.46
C ALA A 188 -15.62 -7.19 -14.54
N ASP A 189 -16.35 -6.08 -14.64
CA ASP A 189 -16.07 -4.84 -13.89
C ASP A 189 -16.19 -5.02 -12.37
N LYS A 190 -17.07 -5.93 -11.95
CA LYS A 190 -17.25 -6.31 -10.54
C LYS A 190 -16.08 -7.08 -9.94
N ASN A 191 -15.16 -7.63 -10.75
CA ASN A 191 -14.03 -8.36 -10.21
C ASN A 191 -13.03 -7.38 -9.57
N ARG A 192 -12.82 -7.50 -8.27
CA ARG A 192 -12.01 -6.59 -7.47
C ARG A 192 -10.73 -7.25 -6.99
N LEU A 193 -9.70 -6.42 -6.88
CA LEU A 193 -8.36 -6.83 -6.49
C LEU A 193 -7.82 -5.90 -5.42
N CYS A 194 -7.42 -6.46 -4.30
CA CYS A 194 -6.73 -5.75 -3.23
C CYS A 194 -5.28 -6.24 -3.14
N ARG A 195 -4.36 -5.28 -3.15
CA ARG A 195 -2.94 -5.46 -2.83
C ARG A 195 -2.57 -4.45 -1.77
N GLU A 196 -2.44 -4.90 -0.53
CA GLU A 196 -2.14 -4.01 0.59
C GLU A 196 -1.03 -4.57 1.46
N THR A 197 -0.13 -3.69 1.91
CA THR A 197 0.88 -4.06 2.91
C THR A 197 0.40 -3.67 4.30
N ILE A 198 0.38 -4.65 5.20
CA ILE A 198 -0.03 -4.47 6.59
C ILE A 198 1.08 -4.91 7.53
N LEU A 199 1.13 -4.29 8.71
CA LEU A 199 2.03 -4.70 9.79
C LEU A 199 1.19 -5.37 10.87
N LEU A 200 1.45 -6.65 11.13
CA LEU A 200 0.76 -7.40 12.17
C LEU A 200 1.71 -7.70 13.33
N PRO A 201 1.35 -7.34 14.57
CA PRO A 201 2.09 -7.75 15.76
C PRO A 201 2.21 -9.29 15.89
N ALA A 202 3.08 -9.74 16.80
CA ALA A 202 3.06 -11.13 17.22
C ALA A 202 1.68 -11.49 17.81
N GLY A 203 1.14 -12.65 17.43
CA GLY A 203 -0.20 -13.02 17.85
C GLY A 203 -0.80 -14.20 17.09
N GLU A 204 -2.01 -14.57 17.48
CA GLU A 204 -2.84 -15.55 16.77
C GLU A 204 -3.97 -14.82 16.05
N TYR A 205 -4.19 -15.21 14.79
CA TYR A 205 -5.13 -14.56 13.89
C TYR A 205 -5.99 -15.59 13.19
N VAL A 206 -7.19 -15.17 12.80
CA VAL A 206 -8.07 -15.94 11.92
C VAL A 206 -8.21 -15.17 10.62
N LEU A 207 -7.76 -15.78 9.52
CA LEU A 207 -8.02 -15.33 8.17
C LEU A 207 -9.40 -15.82 7.76
N HIS A 208 -10.24 -14.92 7.28
CA HIS A 208 -11.58 -15.22 6.79
C HIS A 208 -11.71 -14.86 5.33
N TYR A 209 -12.56 -15.60 4.62
CA TYR A 209 -13.06 -15.22 3.31
C TYR A 209 -14.53 -15.63 3.20
N LEU A 210 -15.37 -14.74 2.69
CA LEU A 210 -16.79 -14.94 2.50
C LEU A 210 -17.14 -14.67 1.04
N THR A 211 -17.95 -15.53 0.46
CA THR A 211 -18.64 -15.31 -0.82
C THR A 211 -20.15 -15.29 -0.59
N ASP A 212 -20.87 -14.55 -1.42
CA ASP A 212 -22.32 -14.63 -1.49
C ASP A 212 -22.80 -15.08 -2.88
N GLY A 213 -23.91 -15.82 -2.93
CA GLY A 213 -24.55 -16.24 -4.18
C GLY A 213 -25.63 -15.27 -4.69
N SER A 214 -25.72 -14.05 -4.15
CA SER A 214 -26.95 -13.25 -4.20
C SER A 214 -27.04 -12.25 -5.37
N HIS A 215 -25.94 -11.98 -6.07
CA HIS A 215 -25.96 -11.13 -7.27
C HIS A 215 -26.35 -11.87 -8.56
N SER A 216 -27.15 -12.94 -8.44
CA SER A 216 -27.83 -13.57 -9.56
C SER A 216 -29.16 -12.89 -9.87
N PHE A 217 -29.17 -11.86 -10.71
CA PHE A 217 -30.29 -11.64 -11.62
C PHE A 217 -29.79 -11.00 -12.94
N GLU A 218 -29.68 -11.86 -13.96
CA GLU A 218 -29.45 -11.57 -15.40
C GLU A 218 -28.09 -10.90 -15.72
N GLU A 219 -27.03 -11.57 -16.17
CA GLU A 219 -26.95 -12.55 -17.27
C GLU A 219 -25.76 -13.53 -17.08
N TRP A 220 -25.87 -14.70 -17.71
CA TRP A 220 -24.94 -15.83 -17.66
C TRP A 220 -23.44 -15.49 -17.88
N ASN A 221 -22.58 -16.00 -16.98
CA ASN A 221 -21.12 -16.15 -17.11
C ASN A 221 -20.31 -14.88 -17.43
N ALA A 222 -20.14 -14.05 -16.41
CA ALA A 222 -19.17 -12.96 -16.42
C ALA A 222 -17.74 -13.50 -16.62
N ARG A 223 -16.87 -12.70 -17.27
CA ARG A 223 -15.49 -13.13 -17.52
C ARG A 223 -14.73 -13.21 -16.18
N PRO A 224 -13.99 -14.30 -15.91
CA PRO A 224 -13.28 -14.46 -14.65
C PRO A 224 -12.16 -13.42 -14.50
N PRO A 225 -11.71 -13.15 -13.27
CA PRO A 225 -10.54 -12.32 -13.04
C PRO A 225 -9.30 -12.90 -13.73
N ARG A 226 -8.32 -12.04 -14.03
CA ARG A 226 -7.08 -12.46 -14.73
C ARG A 226 -6.35 -13.57 -13.99
N ASP A 227 -6.42 -13.56 -12.67
CA ASP A 227 -5.74 -14.50 -11.77
C ASP A 227 -6.76 -15.35 -10.98
N ARG A 228 -7.66 -16.02 -11.72
CA ARG A 228 -8.78 -16.80 -11.15
C ARG A 228 -8.40 -17.88 -10.12
N PHE A 229 -7.20 -18.43 -10.19
CA PHE A 229 -6.75 -19.46 -9.24
C PHE A 229 -6.44 -18.89 -7.85
N ASN A 230 -6.33 -17.56 -7.74
CA ASN A 230 -6.18 -16.85 -6.48
C ASN A 230 -7.46 -16.15 -6.04
N TYR A 231 -8.64 -16.53 -6.59
CA TYR A 231 -9.93 -16.05 -6.09
C TYR A 231 -10.08 -16.44 -4.62
N GLY A 232 -10.15 -15.45 -3.73
CA GLY A 232 -9.87 -15.64 -2.30
C GLY A 232 -8.87 -14.63 -1.75
N ILE A 233 -8.13 -15.04 -0.71
CA ILE A 233 -7.14 -14.22 0.01
C ILE A 233 -5.88 -15.02 0.36
N THR A 234 -4.72 -14.41 0.11
CA THR A 234 -3.40 -14.92 0.45
C THR A 234 -2.62 -13.88 1.25
N LEU A 235 -1.93 -14.33 2.29
CA LEU A 235 -1.05 -13.52 3.11
C LEU A 235 0.40 -13.97 2.91
N TYR A 236 1.25 -13.05 2.44
CA TYR A 236 2.68 -13.29 2.25
C TYR A 236 3.50 -12.52 3.28
N GLU A 237 4.47 -13.16 3.91
CA GLU A 237 5.50 -12.49 4.71
C GLU A 237 6.52 -11.82 3.77
N LEU A 238 6.71 -10.50 3.92
CA LEU A 238 7.66 -9.73 3.09
C LEU A 238 9.09 -9.74 3.65
N GLU A 239 9.26 -10.12 4.92
CA GLU A 239 10.56 -10.22 5.58
C GLU A 239 10.77 -11.63 6.13
N ARG A 240 11.60 -12.42 5.44
CA ARG A 240 12.15 -13.65 5.99
C ARG A 240 13.51 -13.36 6.63
N HIS A 241 13.66 -13.73 7.89
CA HIS A 241 14.96 -13.76 8.58
C HIS A 241 15.54 -15.17 8.54
#